data_AF-A0A3D5R6X7-F1
#
_entry.id   AF-A0A3D5R6X7-F1
#
_cell.length_a   1.000
_cell.length_b   1.000
_cell.length_c   1.000
_cell.angle_alpha   90.00
_cell.angle_beta   90.00
_cell.angle_gamma   90.00
#
_symmetry.space_group_name_H-M   'P 1'
#
loop_
_entity.id
_entity.type
_entity.pdbx_description
1 polymer ?
#
loop_
_entity_poly.entity_id
_entity_poly.type
_entity_poly.pdbx_seq_one_letter_code
_entity_poly.pdbx_strand_id
1 'polypeptide(L)'
;LPAFTEYVGTLDNHFSTIGYLGANEMCMNFLGEGIASEEGYQLTYDVLTFMRDKLKDFQEETGNLYNLEATPAESTSYKLAKKDKELFGDKIYTQGDNAPYYTNSCHLPVKEVENIDMLYKHQHKLQALHTGGTVIHNYLETP
;
A
#
# COMPACT_ATOMS: atom_id res chain seq x y z
N LEU A 1 29.57 -7.10 -7.95
CA LEU A 1 29.43 -6.17 -6.81
C LEU A 1 30.20 -6.76 -5.62
N PRO A 2 31.20 -6.07 -5.05
CA PRO A 2 32.09 -6.65 -4.02
C PRO A 2 31.36 -7.31 -2.83
N ALA A 3 30.22 -6.74 -2.41
CA ALA A 3 29.35 -7.30 -1.39
C ALA A 3 28.91 -8.76 -1.63
N PHE A 4 28.66 -9.13 -2.89
CA PHE A 4 28.23 -10.47 -3.29
C PHE A 4 29.36 -11.50 -3.20
N THR A 5 30.60 -11.04 -3.39
CA THR A 5 31.78 -11.89 -3.27
C THR A 5 32.19 -12.09 -1.81
N GLU A 6 31.97 -11.08 -0.95
CA GLU A 6 32.47 -11.08 0.41
C GLU A 6 31.48 -11.64 1.45
N TYR A 7 30.18 -11.28 1.37
CA TYR A 7 29.23 -11.62 2.45
C TYR A 7 27.78 -11.90 2.04
N VAL A 8 27.30 -11.47 0.87
CA VAL A 8 25.91 -11.73 0.45
C VAL A 8 25.77 -13.10 -0.23
N GLY A 9 26.76 -13.51 -1.04
CA GLY A 9 26.69 -14.76 -1.81
C GLY A 9 25.78 -14.64 -3.04
N THR A 10 24.63 -15.32 -3.02
CA THR A 10 23.68 -15.37 -4.15
C THR A 10 22.44 -14.50 -3.91
N LEU A 11 21.66 -14.29 -4.97
CA LEU A 11 20.37 -13.61 -4.87
C LEU A 11 19.22 -14.56 -4.50
N ASP A 12 19.47 -15.86 -4.34
CA ASP A 12 18.43 -16.88 -4.19
C ASP A 12 17.54 -16.66 -2.95
N ASN A 13 18.05 -15.96 -1.94
CA ASN A 13 17.34 -15.60 -0.71
C ASN A 13 16.81 -14.15 -0.69
N HIS A 14 16.81 -13.45 -1.82
CA HIS A 14 16.34 -12.07 -1.93
C HIS A 14 14.97 -12.02 -2.58
N PHE A 15 14.03 -11.37 -1.91
CA PHE A 15 12.70 -11.15 -2.46
C PHE A 15 12.73 -10.04 -3.50
N SER A 16 12.04 -10.27 -4.61
CA SER A 16 11.59 -9.24 -5.53
C SER A 16 10.30 -8.63 -4.99
N THR A 17 10.42 -7.46 -4.37
CA THR A 17 9.30 -6.82 -3.71
C THR A 17 8.37 -6.10 -4.67
N ILE A 18 7.09 -6.46 -4.63
CA ILE A 18 6.03 -5.73 -5.31
C ILE A 18 5.30 -4.88 -4.27
N GLY A 19 5.42 -3.57 -4.46
CA GLY A 19 4.83 -2.55 -3.61
C GLY A 19 3.59 -1.91 -4.23
N TYR A 20 2.76 -1.31 -3.39
CA TYR A 20 1.63 -0.48 -3.81
C TYR A 20 1.41 0.68 -2.83
N LEU A 21 0.59 1.65 -3.24
CA LEU A 21 0.17 2.78 -2.41
C LEU A 21 -1.17 3.33 -2.90
N GLY A 22 -1.86 4.10 -2.05
CA GLY A 22 -3.06 4.83 -2.44
C GLY A 22 -4.33 4.00 -2.54
N ALA A 23 -4.50 2.96 -1.71
CA ALA A 23 -5.74 2.15 -1.76
C ALA A 23 -7.00 2.97 -1.43
N ASN A 24 -6.89 3.96 -0.53
CA ASN A 24 -7.99 4.89 -0.28
C ASN A 24 -8.36 5.68 -1.52
N GLU A 25 -7.38 6.26 -2.22
CA GLU A 25 -7.66 7.05 -3.41
C GLU A 25 -8.10 6.17 -4.58
N MET A 26 -7.64 4.92 -4.66
CA MET A 26 -8.21 3.92 -5.57
C MET A 26 -9.72 3.79 -5.32
N CYS A 27 -10.14 3.54 -4.07
CA CYS A 27 -11.56 3.42 -3.73
C CYS A 27 -12.33 4.70 -4.10
N MET A 28 -11.82 5.87 -3.72
CA MET A 28 -12.45 7.16 -4.04
C MET A 28 -12.63 7.37 -5.55
N ASN A 29 -11.65 6.98 -6.37
CA ASN A 29 -11.69 7.16 -7.82
C ASN A 29 -12.58 6.13 -8.54
N PHE A 30 -12.67 4.90 -8.04
CA PHE A 30 -13.46 3.83 -8.68
C PHE A 30 -14.90 3.75 -8.17
N LEU A 31 -15.11 3.98 -6.88
CA LEU A 31 -16.40 3.78 -6.19
C LEU A 31 -17.06 5.10 -5.77
N GLY A 32 -16.28 6.18 -5.65
CA GLY A 32 -16.74 7.45 -5.09
C GLY A 32 -16.76 7.48 -3.55
N GLU A 33 -16.29 6.40 -2.91
CA GLU A 33 -16.21 6.25 -1.46
C GLU A 33 -14.84 5.71 -1.02
N GLY A 34 -14.44 6.04 0.21
CA GLY A 34 -13.11 5.73 0.73
C GLY A 34 -12.95 4.28 1.18
N ILE A 35 -11.73 3.89 1.54
CA ILE A 35 -11.42 2.54 2.01
C ILE A 35 -12.17 2.14 3.29
N ALA A 36 -12.65 3.13 4.07
CA ALA A 36 -13.44 2.90 5.28
C ALA A 36 -14.86 2.39 5.01
N SER A 37 -15.38 2.53 3.79
CA SER A 37 -16.66 1.94 3.37
C SER A 37 -16.54 0.42 3.24
N GLU A 38 -17.67 -0.29 3.31
CA GLU A 38 -17.68 -1.76 3.16
C GLU A 38 -17.21 -2.14 1.74
N GLU A 39 -17.67 -1.42 0.72
CA GLU A 39 -17.33 -1.62 -0.68
C GLU A 39 -15.87 -1.29 -0.97
N GLY A 40 -15.35 -0.18 -0.41
CA GLY A 40 -13.94 0.21 -0.53
C GLY A 40 -13.01 -0.77 0.18
N TYR A 41 -13.41 -1.25 1.36
CA TYR A 41 -12.71 -2.32 2.06
C TYR A 41 -12.64 -3.60 1.23
N GLN A 42 -13.78 -4.03 0.69
CA GLN A 42 -13.89 -5.25 -0.09
C GLN A 42 -13.08 -5.17 -1.39
N LEU A 43 -13.16 -4.05 -2.12
CA LEU A 43 -12.34 -3.80 -3.31
C LEU A 43 -10.86 -3.90 -2.98
N THR A 44 -10.41 -3.25 -1.90
CA THR A 44 -9.00 -3.32 -1.49
C THR A 44 -8.59 -4.74 -1.13
N TYR A 45 -9.41 -5.46 -0.38
CA TYR A 45 -9.15 -6.85 -0.01
C TYR A 45 -9.01 -7.76 -1.25
N ASP A 46 -9.89 -7.61 -2.23
CA ASP A 46 -9.90 -8.41 -3.45
C ASP A 46 -8.66 -8.11 -4.32
N VAL A 47 -8.30 -6.83 -4.47
CA VAL A 47 -7.09 -6.43 -5.20
C VAL A 47 -5.84 -7.00 -4.54
N LEU A 48 -5.70 -6.87 -3.21
CA LEU A 48 -4.53 -7.39 -2.50
C LEU A 48 -4.47 -8.92 -2.51
N THR A 49 -5.61 -9.60 -2.45
CA THR A 49 -5.70 -11.05 -2.59
C THR A 49 -5.24 -11.49 -3.97
N PHE A 50 -5.74 -10.82 -5.02
CA PHE A 50 -5.32 -11.07 -6.40
C PHE A 50 -3.83 -10.85 -6.58
N MET A 51 -3.28 -9.74 -6.08
CA MET A 51 -1.85 -9.44 -6.15
C MET A 51 -1.04 -10.55 -5.49
N ARG A 52 -1.39 -10.95 -4.26
CA ARG A 52 -0.69 -12.00 -3.52
C ARG A 52 -0.70 -13.33 -4.29
N ASP A 53 -1.82 -13.70 -4.90
CA ASP A 53 -1.91 -14.94 -5.66
C ASP A 53 -1.09 -14.86 -6.96
N LYS A 54 -1.07 -13.69 -7.63
CA LYS A 54 -0.18 -13.46 -8.78
C LYS A 54 1.30 -13.55 -8.42
N LEU A 55 1.70 -13.12 -7.23
CA LEU A 55 3.09 -13.28 -6.79
C LEU A 55 3.47 -14.75 -6.64
N LYS A 56 2.55 -15.62 -6.21
CA LYS A 56 2.81 -17.07 -6.17
C LYS A 56 3.03 -17.62 -7.58
N ASP A 57 2.19 -17.23 -8.54
CA ASP A 57 2.36 -17.61 -9.94
C ASP A 57 3.75 -17.20 -10.45
N PHE A 58 4.20 -15.97 -10.18
CA PHE A 58 5.53 -15.50 -10.57
C PHE A 58 6.67 -16.29 -9.91
N GLN A 59 6.50 -16.71 -8.66
CA GLN A 59 7.49 -17.57 -8.00
C GLN A 59 7.59 -18.93 -8.70
N GLU A 60 6.47 -19.55 -9.06
CA GLU A 60 6.44 -20.83 -9.76
C GLU A 60 7.02 -20.73 -11.18
N GLU A 61 6.69 -19.67 -11.90
CA GLU A 61 7.13 -19.45 -13.28
C GLU A 61 8.61 -19.11 -13.39
N THR A 62 9.15 -18.30 -12.48
CA THR A 62 10.50 -17.74 -12.60
C THR A 62 11.53 -18.39 -11.69
N GLY A 63 11.08 -19.09 -10.64
CA GLY A 63 11.95 -19.62 -9.58
C GLY A 63 12.50 -18.57 -8.62
N ASN A 64 12.15 -17.28 -8.76
CA ASN A 64 12.56 -16.21 -7.85
C ASN A 64 11.56 -16.05 -6.70
N LEU A 65 12.02 -15.51 -5.56
CA LEU A 65 11.15 -15.17 -4.44
C LEU A 65 10.44 -13.82 -4.69
N TYR A 66 9.15 -13.72 -4.38
CA TYR A 66 8.38 -12.48 -4.48
C TYR A 66 7.58 -12.24 -3.20
N ASN A 67 7.44 -10.98 -2.79
CA ASN A 67 6.60 -10.62 -1.65
C ASN A 67 5.78 -9.36 -1.93
N LEU A 68 4.67 -9.24 -1.21
CA LEU A 68 3.80 -8.07 -1.23
C LEU A 68 4.17 -7.18 -0.05
N GLU A 69 4.43 -5.90 -0.33
CA GLU A 69 4.85 -4.93 0.69
C GLU A 69 3.97 -3.68 0.67
N ALA A 70 3.61 -3.23 1.88
CA ALA A 70 3.05 -1.91 2.11
C ALA A 70 4.19 -0.88 2.04
N THR A 71 4.47 -0.37 0.84
CA THR A 71 5.61 0.53 0.60
C THR A 71 5.49 1.81 1.42
N PRO A 72 6.52 2.23 2.19
CA PRO A 72 6.48 3.48 2.98
C PRO A 72 6.26 4.75 2.14
N ALA A 73 6.72 4.72 0.88
CA ALA A 73 6.39 5.68 -0.18
C ALA A 73 6.61 7.17 0.16
N GLU A 74 7.61 7.54 0.99
CA GLU A 74 7.69 8.91 1.54
C GLU A 74 7.73 10.00 0.44
N SER A 75 8.56 9.82 -0.58
CA SER A 75 8.58 10.75 -1.73
C SER A 75 7.65 10.32 -2.87
N THR A 76 7.37 9.02 -2.96
CA THR A 76 6.59 8.43 -4.07
C THR A 76 5.13 8.81 -3.99
N SER A 77 4.55 8.85 -2.77
CA SER A 77 3.17 9.27 -2.51
C SER A 77 2.86 10.62 -3.15
N TYR A 78 3.69 11.64 -2.88
CA TYR A 78 3.54 12.96 -3.48
C TYR A 78 3.81 12.97 -4.99
N LYS A 79 4.89 12.31 -5.45
CA LYS A 79 5.30 12.36 -6.86
C LYS A 79 4.27 11.73 -7.79
N LEU A 80 3.69 10.59 -7.42
CA LEU A 80 2.68 9.94 -8.24
C LEU A 80 1.38 10.75 -8.21
N ALA A 81 0.91 11.17 -7.04
CA ALA A 81 -0.31 11.98 -6.93
C ALA A 81 -0.21 13.29 -7.73
N LYS A 82 0.96 13.94 -7.69
CA LYS A 82 1.22 15.13 -8.50
C LYS A 82 1.17 14.84 -10.00
N LYS A 83 1.80 13.76 -10.47
CA LYS A 83 1.79 13.37 -11.88
C LYS A 83 0.37 13.05 -12.37
N ASP A 84 -0.42 12.38 -11.55
CA ASP A 84 -1.81 12.06 -11.91
C ASP A 84 -2.68 13.31 -11.91
N LYS A 85 -2.46 14.26 -10.98
CA LYS A 85 -3.09 15.59 -11.05
C LYS A 85 -2.69 16.38 -12.30
N GLU A 86 -1.43 16.32 -12.72
CA GLU A 86 -0.97 16.96 -13.98
C GLU A 86 -1.65 16.33 -15.21
N LEU A 87 -1.90 15.02 -15.20
CA LEU A 87 -2.48 14.29 -16.33
C LEU A 87 -4.02 14.37 -16.39
N PHE A 88 -4.68 14.25 -15.24
CA PHE A 88 -6.14 14.08 -15.15
C PHE A 88 -6.87 15.29 -14.55
N GLY A 89 -6.15 16.26 -13.98
CA GLY A 89 -6.73 17.47 -13.39
C GLY A 89 -7.73 17.16 -12.28
N ASP A 90 -8.90 17.79 -12.34
CA ASP A 90 -9.96 17.63 -11.32
C ASP A 90 -10.70 16.28 -11.41
N LYS A 91 -10.43 15.47 -12.44
CA LYS A 91 -11.06 14.15 -12.60
C LYS A 91 -10.48 13.09 -11.67
N ILE A 92 -9.25 13.29 -11.18
CA ILE A 92 -8.61 12.38 -10.22
C ILE A 92 -8.76 12.92 -8.80
N TYR A 93 -9.20 12.05 -7.90
CA TYR A 93 -9.15 12.27 -6.47
C TYR A 93 -7.76 11.93 -5.92
N THR A 94 -7.20 12.85 -5.14
CA THR A 94 -5.99 12.67 -4.31
C THR A 94 -6.25 13.31 -2.95
N GLN A 95 -5.55 12.89 -1.91
CA GLN A 95 -5.57 13.62 -0.64
C GLN A 95 -4.74 14.90 -0.72
N GLY A 96 -4.94 15.79 0.26
CA GLY A 96 -4.16 17.01 0.45
C GLY A 96 -4.67 18.19 -0.38
N ASP A 97 -4.97 19.30 0.30
CA ASP A 97 -5.51 20.50 -0.35
C ASP A 97 -4.41 21.34 -1.02
N ASN A 98 -3.29 21.53 -0.34
CA ASN A 98 -2.16 22.34 -0.84
C ASN A 98 -1.16 21.53 -1.67
N ALA A 99 -0.98 20.26 -1.32
CA ALA A 99 -0.02 19.36 -1.96
C ALA A 99 -0.67 17.97 -2.09
N PRO A 100 -0.82 17.45 -3.32
CA PRO A 100 -1.49 16.18 -3.53
C PRO A 100 -0.63 15.03 -3.02
N TYR A 101 -1.25 14.06 -2.35
CA TYR A 101 -0.58 12.84 -1.94
C TYR A 101 -1.55 11.65 -1.98
N TYR A 102 -0.96 10.45 -1.98
CA TYR A 102 -1.69 9.20 -1.81
C TYR A 102 -1.52 8.67 -0.40
N THR A 103 -2.61 8.19 0.18
CA THR A 103 -2.61 7.54 1.49
C THR A 103 -1.73 6.29 1.43
N ASN A 104 -0.93 6.08 2.47
CA ASN A 104 0.09 5.04 2.47
C ASN A 104 -0.54 3.64 2.37
N SER A 105 -0.18 2.88 1.33
CA SER A 105 -0.62 1.48 1.16
C SER A 105 -2.15 1.31 1.36
N CYS A 106 -2.57 0.49 2.32
CA CYS A 106 -3.97 0.27 2.72
C CYS A 106 -4.37 0.99 4.02
N HIS A 107 -3.63 2.02 4.43
CA HIS A 107 -3.96 2.81 5.61
C HIS A 107 -5.31 3.53 5.43
N LEU A 108 -5.98 3.75 6.55
CA LEU A 108 -7.05 4.73 6.63
C LEU A 108 -6.44 6.13 6.49
N PRO A 109 -7.11 7.08 5.83
CA PRO A 109 -6.76 8.49 5.96
C PRO A 109 -6.71 8.89 7.43
N VAL A 110 -5.65 9.57 7.86
CA VAL A 110 -5.42 9.89 9.30
C VAL A 110 -6.63 10.61 9.92
N LYS A 111 -7.27 11.49 9.15
CA LYS A 111 -8.46 12.25 9.57
C LYS A 111 -9.72 11.41 9.78
N GLU A 112 -9.76 10.18 9.29
CA GLU A 112 -10.90 9.26 9.38
C GLU A 112 -10.72 8.22 10.50
N VAL A 113 -9.57 8.22 11.19
CA VAL A 113 -9.33 7.33 12.32
C VAL A 113 -9.94 7.93 13.58
N GLU A 114 -11.02 7.33 14.06
CA GLU A 114 -11.73 7.81 15.27
C GLU A 114 -11.15 7.25 16.57
N ASN A 115 -10.72 5.99 16.55
CA ASN A 115 -10.17 5.29 17.71
C ASN A 115 -9.32 4.08 17.29
N ILE A 116 -8.55 3.57 18.26
CA ILE A 116 -7.66 2.42 18.08
C ILE A 116 -8.46 1.16 17.67
N ASP A 117 -9.61 0.89 18.28
CA ASP A 117 -10.39 -0.32 17.97
C ASP A 117 -10.86 -0.34 16.51
N MET A 118 -11.36 0.78 16.00
CA MET A 118 -11.73 0.96 14.60
C MET A 118 -10.52 0.71 13.68
N LEU A 119 -9.39 1.35 13.97
CA LEU A 119 -8.16 1.22 13.18
C LEU A 119 -7.72 -0.24 13.10
N TYR A 120 -7.62 -0.93 14.23
CA TYR A 120 -7.17 -2.32 14.27
C TYR A 120 -8.16 -3.26 13.62
N LYS A 121 -9.47 -3.07 13.83
CA LYS A 121 -10.51 -3.89 13.19
C LYS A 121 -10.45 -3.79 11.67
N HIS A 122 -10.31 -2.58 11.14
CA HIS A 122 -10.16 -2.34 9.71
C HIS A 122 -8.86 -2.98 9.19
N GLN A 123 -7.72 -2.64 9.81
CA GLN A 123 -6.41 -3.04 9.31
C GLN A 123 -6.14 -4.56 9.44
N HIS A 124 -6.74 -5.27 10.38
CA HIS A 124 -6.39 -6.65 10.73
C HIS A 124 -6.23 -7.60 9.52
N LYS A 125 -7.25 -7.75 8.67
CA LYS A 125 -7.16 -8.68 7.53
C LYS A 125 -6.33 -8.13 6.38
N LEU A 126 -6.38 -6.83 6.11
CA LEU A 126 -5.61 -6.21 5.03
C LEU A 126 -4.10 -6.34 5.29
N GLN A 127 -3.68 -6.09 6.52
CA GLN A 127 -2.28 -6.19 6.93
C GLN A 127 -1.77 -7.63 6.78
N ALA A 128 -2.59 -8.63 7.10
CA ALA A 128 -2.24 -10.05 6.97
C ALA A 128 -2.04 -10.53 5.50
N LEU A 129 -2.40 -9.73 4.50
CA LEU A 129 -2.13 -10.06 3.09
C LEU A 129 -0.68 -9.76 2.67
N HIS A 130 0.05 -8.92 3.42
CA HIS A 130 1.43 -8.58 3.13
C HIS A 130 2.36 -9.68 3.63
N THR A 131 3.23 -10.17 2.74
CA THR A 131 4.22 -11.21 3.05
C THR A 131 5.63 -10.67 3.20
N GLY A 132 5.85 -9.39 2.87
CA GLY A 132 7.13 -8.70 3.03
C GLY A 132 7.16 -7.84 4.28
N GLY A 133 6.57 -6.65 4.18
CA GLY A 133 6.58 -5.66 5.25
C GLY A 133 5.26 -4.89 5.30
N THR A 134 4.82 -4.61 6.53
CA THR A 134 3.69 -3.71 6.78
C THR A 134 3.76 -3.13 8.18
N VAL A 135 3.12 -1.98 8.38
CA VAL A 135 3.11 -1.24 9.65
C VAL A 135 1.78 -0.53 9.85
N ILE A 136 1.36 -0.37 11.10
CA ILE A 136 0.26 0.50 11.53
C ILE A 136 0.85 1.55 12.46
N HIS A 137 0.46 2.82 12.28
CA HIS A 137 0.86 3.91 13.16
C HIS A 137 -0.29 4.29 14.10
N ASN A 138 -0.02 4.36 15.40
CA ASN A 138 -0.92 4.95 16.39
C ASN A 138 -0.39 6.33 16.78
N TYR A 139 -1.17 7.37 16.49
CA TYR A 139 -0.86 8.72 16.94
C TYR A 139 -1.57 8.96 18.27
N LEU A 140 -0.78 9.21 19.31
CA LEU A 140 -1.28 9.51 20.65
C LEU A 140 -1.11 11.00 20.90
N GLU A 141 -2.16 11.68 21.33
CA GLU A 141 -2.02 13.01 21.90
C GLU A 141 -1.27 12.88 23.23
N THR A 142 -0.22 13.68 23.41
CA THR A 142 0.40 13.83 24.73
C THR A 142 -0.60 14.48 25.69
N PRO A 143 -0.68 14.01 26.96
CA PRO A 143 -1.55 14.62 27.98
C PRO A 143 -1.29 16.10 28.19
#